data_AF-A0AAD6ZBH3-F1
#
_entry.id   AF-A0AAD6ZBH3-F1
#
_cell.length_a   1.000
_cell.length_b   1.000
_cell.length_c   1.000
_cell.angle_alpha   90.00
_cell.angle_beta   90.00
_cell.angle_gamma   90.00
#
_symmetry.space_group_name_H-M   'P 1'
#
loop_
_entity.id
_entity.type
_entity.pdbx_description
1 polymer ?
#
loop_
_entity_poly.entity_id
_entity_poly.type
_entity_poly.pdbx_seq_one_letter_code
_entity_poly.pdbx_strand_id
1 'polypeptide(L)'
;MPSLERTGCGEFGSRSADSLFECRKCYPAVPIQTTNYQRVLEHNGAHILFDGSLTVADQPCGLCLRPFLICRFFFLKRSGTAAARQIDWTTSTCLSPLKFQMAAAMKSSDNSPCTNHLIECPLQCSIVVWTYTLAGHYKFFHKLKSVTNIPVVYLVAELELERMQTVWNDRQIYSTARKMKKKKPQAALAISDAHRSLMAFR
;
A
#
# COMPACT_ATOMS: atom_id res chain seq x y z
N MET A 1 20.74 42.90 -4.58
CA MET A 1 19.65 41.98 -4.98
C MET A 1 20.08 41.24 -6.25
N PRO A 2 20.71 40.06 -6.14
CA PRO A 2 20.89 39.18 -7.27
C PRO A 2 19.88 38.04 -7.24
N SER A 3 19.23 37.86 -8.39
CA SER A 3 18.36 36.76 -8.76
C SER A 3 19.10 35.43 -8.64
N LEU A 4 18.62 34.52 -7.80
CA LEU A 4 19.13 33.15 -7.74
C LEU A 4 18.31 32.28 -8.69
N GLU A 5 19.03 31.78 -9.68
CA GLU A 5 18.59 30.94 -10.78
C GLU A 5 18.09 29.58 -10.30
N ARG A 6 17.09 29.09 -11.02
CA ARG A 6 16.57 27.72 -10.93
C ARG A 6 17.71 26.74 -11.13
N THR A 7 18.00 25.94 -10.11
CA THR A 7 18.92 24.82 -10.21
C THR A 7 18.24 23.55 -9.69
N GLY A 8 18.17 22.56 -10.59
CA GLY A 8 18.14 21.14 -10.25
C GLY A 8 16.78 20.51 -9.92
N CYS A 9 16.04 20.10 -10.95
CA CYS A 9 15.33 18.82 -10.85
C CYS A 9 16.40 17.75 -10.66
N GLY A 10 16.54 17.24 -9.43
CA GLY A 10 17.40 16.10 -9.15
C GLY A 10 16.87 14.86 -9.89
N GLU A 11 17.51 14.53 -11.01
CA GLU A 11 17.49 13.20 -11.59
C GLU A 11 18.07 12.21 -10.58
N PHE A 12 17.27 11.24 -10.13
CA PHE A 12 17.78 10.15 -9.31
C PHE A 12 17.15 8.82 -9.69
N GLY A 13 18.02 7.95 -10.21
CA GLY A 13 17.96 6.49 -10.11
C GLY A 13 16.92 5.82 -10.99
N SER A 14 17.37 5.29 -12.14
CA SER A 14 16.72 4.17 -12.80
C SER A 14 16.45 3.06 -11.78
N ARG A 15 15.18 2.74 -11.54
CA ARG A 15 14.79 1.62 -10.69
C ARG A 15 15.26 0.33 -11.36
N SER A 16 16.23 -0.36 -10.74
CA SER A 16 16.55 -1.75 -11.11
C SER A 16 15.30 -2.61 -10.93
N ALA A 17 15.14 -3.59 -11.83
CA ALA A 17 13.95 -4.46 -11.89
C ALA A 17 13.75 -5.34 -10.64
N ASP A 18 14.75 -5.44 -9.75
CA ASP A 18 14.78 -6.32 -8.57
C ASP A 18 15.02 -5.56 -7.26
N SER A 19 14.30 -4.47 -7.00
CA SER A 19 14.33 -3.84 -5.68
C SER A 19 13.47 -4.64 -4.69
N LEU A 20 14.14 -5.36 -3.79
CA LEU A 20 13.52 -6.13 -2.70
C LEU A 20 13.54 -5.35 -1.38
N PHE A 21 12.45 -5.44 -0.62
CA PHE A 21 12.34 -4.99 0.77
C PHE A 21 12.40 -6.22 1.67
N GLU A 22 13.33 -6.24 2.62
CA GLU A 22 13.44 -7.33 3.59
C GLU A 22 12.67 -6.97 4.87
N CYS A 23 11.63 -7.73 5.18
CA CYS A 23 10.92 -7.56 6.44
C CYS A 23 11.74 -8.12 7.59
N ARG A 24 12.27 -7.23 8.44
CA ARG A 24 13.05 -7.59 9.64
C ARG A 24 12.20 -8.06 10.83
N LYS A 25 10.87 -8.02 10.71
CA LYS A 25 9.94 -8.53 11.73
C LYS A 25 9.58 -10.00 11.48
N CYS A 26 9.78 -10.48 10.25
CA CYS A 26 9.73 -11.90 9.96
C CYS A 26 11.06 -12.57 10.35
N TYR A 27 10.98 -13.79 10.88
CA TYR A 27 12.14 -14.66 11.05
C TYR A 27 11.84 -16.03 10.41
N PRO A 28 12.63 -16.47 9.41
CA PRO A 28 13.70 -15.72 8.73
C PRO A 28 13.18 -14.46 8.03
N ALA A 29 14.07 -13.53 7.66
CA ALA A 29 13.68 -12.32 6.94
C ALA A 29 13.08 -12.67 5.57
N VAL A 30 11.94 -12.07 5.24
CA VAL A 30 11.22 -12.35 3.99
C VAL A 30 11.48 -11.24 2.99
N PRO A 31 11.98 -11.53 1.78
CA PRO A 31 12.11 -10.55 0.72
C PRO A 31 10.77 -10.28 0.05
N ILE A 32 10.45 -9.01 -0.18
CA ILE A 32 9.19 -8.55 -0.76
C ILE A 32 9.50 -7.65 -1.95
N GLN A 33 8.88 -7.91 -3.09
CA GLN A 33 9.08 -7.10 -4.29
C GLN A 33 8.50 -5.69 -4.10
N THR A 34 9.35 -4.67 -4.18
CA THR A 34 8.93 -3.27 -3.98
C THR A 34 8.35 -2.63 -5.23
N THR A 35 8.52 -3.27 -6.39
CA THR A 35 7.86 -2.87 -7.65
C THR A 35 6.34 -2.87 -7.52
N ASN A 36 5.80 -3.73 -6.64
CA ASN A 36 4.40 -3.72 -6.23
C ASN A 36 4.29 -3.28 -4.76
N TYR A 37 4.13 -1.97 -4.54
CA TYR A 37 4.00 -1.40 -3.19
C TYR A 37 2.85 -1.99 -2.38
N GLN A 38 1.81 -2.48 -3.06
CA GLN A 38 0.66 -3.06 -2.41
C GLN A 38 1.04 -4.33 -1.63
N ARG A 39 2.02 -5.11 -2.12
CA ARG A 39 2.57 -6.25 -1.40
C ARG A 39 3.29 -5.86 -0.11
N VAL A 40 4.00 -4.73 -0.13
CA VAL A 40 4.66 -4.19 1.05
C VAL A 40 3.61 -3.73 2.07
N LEU A 41 2.58 -3.02 1.61
CA LEU A 41 1.47 -2.57 2.47
C LEU A 41 0.65 -3.73 3.05
N GLU A 42 0.38 -4.77 2.26
CA GLU A 42 -0.28 -6.01 2.73
C GLU A 42 0.56 -6.70 3.81
N HIS A 43 1.84 -6.95 3.52
CA HIS A 43 2.70 -7.67 4.43
C HIS A 43 2.88 -6.91 5.75
N ASN A 44 3.19 -5.62 5.68
CA ASN A 44 3.34 -4.80 6.88
C ASN A 44 1.99 -4.57 7.57
N GLY A 45 0.90 -4.40 6.82
CA GLY A 45 -0.45 -4.31 7.37
C GLY A 45 -0.84 -5.54 8.18
N ALA A 46 -0.45 -6.73 7.72
CA ALA A 46 -0.66 -7.98 8.46
C ALA A 46 0.11 -7.98 9.78
N HIS A 47 1.37 -7.51 9.80
CA HIS A 47 2.08 -7.30 11.05
C HIS A 47 1.35 -6.32 11.97
N ILE A 48 0.90 -5.16 11.47
CA ILE A 48 0.21 -4.16 12.29
C ILE A 48 -1.06 -4.73 12.94
N LEU A 49 -1.80 -5.60 12.23
CA LEU A 49 -3.05 -6.17 12.72
C LEU A 49 -2.87 -7.36 13.66
N PHE A 50 -1.88 -8.24 13.40
CA PHE A 50 -1.82 -9.57 14.02
C PHE A 50 -0.51 -9.89 14.76
N ASP A 51 0.52 -9.06 14.62
CA ASP A 51 1.79 -9.24 15.33
C ASP A 51 1.69 -8.70 16.76
N GLY A 52 1.49 -9.60 17.72
CA GLY A 52 1.42 -9.23 19.15
C GLY A 52 2.70 -8.61 19.72
N SER A 53 3.83 -8.66 19.00
CA SER A 53 5.06 -7.97 19.40
C SER A 53 5.09 -6.48 19.05
N LEU A 54 4.19 -6.03 18.16
CA LEU A 54 4.07 -4.61 17.83
C LEU A 54 3.13 -3.92 18.80
N THR A 55 3.61 -2.87 19.45
CA THR A 55 2.74 -2.05 20.28
C THR A 55 2.00 -1.05 19.40
N VAL A 56 0.68 -0.98 19.53
CA VAL A 56 -0.14 0.02 18.83
C VAL A 56 0.24 1.45 19.26
N ALA A 57 0.88 1.59 20.43
CA ALA A 57 1.45 2.84 20.93
C ALA A 57 2.48 3.45 19.98
N ASP A 58 3.32 2.59 19.41
CA ASP A 58 4.42 3.00 18.55
C ASP A 58 3.93 3.54 17.20
N GLN A 59 2.65 3.33 16.85
CA GLN A 59 2.08 3.65 15.54
C GLN A 59 3.02 3.21 14.41
N PRO A 60 3.26 1.90 14.28
CA PRO A 60 4.19 1.36 13.31
C PRO A 60 3.90 1.86 11.89
N CYS A 61 4.96 2.22 11.17
CA CYS A 61 4.89 2.68 9.79
C CYS A 61 4.40 1.55 8.86
N GLY A 62 3.41 1.84 8.01
CA GLY A 62 2.91 0.89 7.00
C GLY A 62 3.95 0.47 5.95
N LEU A 63 5.08 1.18 5.82
CA LEU A 63 6.14 0.86 4.84
C LEU A 63 7.31 0.07 5.42
N CYS A 64 7.62 0.23 6.71
CA CYS A 64 8.83 -0.35 7.29
C CYS A 64 8.68 -0.81 8.75
N LEU A 65 7.48 -0.71 9.32
CA LEU A 65 7.13 -1.12 10.70
C LEU A 65 7.93 -0.43 11.82
N ARG A 66 8.70 0.63 11.50
CA ARG A 66 9.37 1.46 12.52
C ARG A 66 8.35 2.38 13.22
N PRO A 67 8.60 2.78 14.47
CA PRO A 67 7.73 3.70 15.20
C PRO A 67 7.55 5.05 14.51
N PHE A 68 6.42 5.71 14.78
CA PHE A 68 6.06 7.03 14.26
C PHE A 68 7.13 8.11 14.51
N LEU A 69 7.84 8.06 15.64
CA LEU A 69 8.91 9.04 15.93
C LEU A 69 10.06 8.98 14.91
N ILE A 70 10.26 7.82 14.27
CA ILE A 70 11.26 7.63 13.20
C ILE A 70 10.63 7.92 11.84
N CYS A 71 9.37 7.52 11.64
CA CYS A 71 8.67 7.62 10.37
C CYS A 71 7.48 8.58 10.43
N ARG A 72 7.69 9.82 9.97
CA ARG A 72 6.68 10.89 9.97
C ARG A 72 6.33 11.25 8.53
N PHE A 73 5.04 11.36 8.24
CA PHE A 73 4.56 11.69 6.91
C PHE A 73 3.85 13.04 6.91
N PHE A 74 3.96 13.73 5.79
CA PHE A 74 3.28 14.99 5.51
C PHE A 74 2.65 14.93 4.12
N PHE A 75 1.53 15.63 3.94
CA PHE A 75 0.94 15.81 2.61
C PHE A 75 1.35 17.16 2.01
N LEU A 76 1.42 17.22 0.68
CA LEU A 76 1.60 18.48 -0.03
C LEU A 76 0.38 19.39 0.19
N LYS A 77 0.63 20.66 0.57
CA LYS A 77 -0.41 21.66 0.92
C LYS A 77 -1.49 21.89 -0.15
N ARG A 78 -1.24 21.56 -1.41
CA ARG A 78 -2.16 21.78 -2.55
C ARG A 78 -2.91 20.53 -2.98
N SER A 79 -2.87 19.48 -2.19
CA SER A 79 -3.50 18.24 -2.60
C SER A 79 -5.02 18.30 -2.43
N GLY A 80 -5.75 17.85 -3.46
CA GLY A 80 -7.21 17.85 -3.53
C GLY A 80 -7.86 16.76 -2.66
N THR A 81 -8.74 15.95 -3.26
CA THR A 81 -9.45 14.88 -2.54
C THR A 81 -8.50 13.88 -1.88
N ALA A 82 -8.96 13.11 -0.88
CA ALA A 82 -8.14 12.13 -0.16
C ALA A 82 -7.41 11.15 -1.10
N ALA A 83 -8.06 10.71 -2.18
CA ALA A 83 -7.48 9.83 -3.18
C ALA A 83 -6.36 10.50 -4.02
N ALA A 84 -6.41 11.83 -4.17
CA ALA A 84 -5.41 12.63 -4.86
C ALA A 84 -4.27 13.10 -3.93
N ARG A 85 -4.31 12.72 -2.63
CA ARG A 85 -3.27 13.05 -1.64
C ARG A 85 -1.91 12.54 -2.03
N GLN A 86 -1.00 13.50 -2.21
CA GLN A 86 0.40 13.24 -2.48
C GLN A 86 1.21 13.47 -1.21
N ILE A 87 2.02 12.48 -0.89
CA ILE A 87 2.98 12.54 0.21
C ILE A 87 4.10 13.50 -0.19
N ASP A 88 4.40 14.44 0.69
CA ASP A 88 5.58 15.28 0.60
C ASP A 88 6.80 14.48 1.07
N TRP A 89 7.45 13.80 0.12
CA TRP A 89 8.64 13.00 0.38
C TRP A 89 9.88 13.83 0.76
N THR A 90 9.85 15.15 0.56
CA THR A 90 10.95 16.04 0.95
C THR A 90 10.92 16.33 2.45
N THR A 91 9.72 16.47 3.03
CA THR A 91 9.56 16.72 4.46
C THR A 91 9.29 15.46 5.28
N SER A 92 8.77 14.40 4.64
CA SER A 92 8.50 13.13 5.30
C SER A 92 9.78 12.34 5.59
N THR A 93 9.78 11.60 6.69
CA THR A 93 10.86 10.68 7.07
C THR A 93 10.38 9.24 6.99
N CYS A 94 11.18 8.38 6.34
CA CYS A 94 11.05 6.92 6.40
C CYS A 94 12.39 6.32 6.00
N LEU A 95 12.86 5.28 6.71
CA LEU A 95 14.12 4.59 6.35
C LEU A 95 13.98 3.66 5.14
N SER A 96 12.74 3.36 4.72
CA SER A 96 12.44 2.58 3.52
C SER A 96 11.31 3.27 2.76
N PRO A 97 11.56 4.47 2.20
CA PRO A 97 10.52 5.22 1.51
C PRO A 97 10.14 4.49 0.23
N LEU A 98 8.85 4.27 0.05
CA LEU A 98 8.30 3.63 -1.15
C LEU A 98 7.23 4.54 -1.71
N LYS A 99 7.43 5.03 -2.94
CA LYS A 99 6.42 5.86 -3.62
C LYS A 99 5.26 4.98 -4.06
N PHE A 100 4.04 5.35 -3.68
CA PHE A 100 2.80 4.68 -4.06
C PHE A 100 1.68 5.68 -4.32
N GLN A 101 0.59 5.20 -4.93
CA GLN A 101 -0.60 6.00 -5.21
C GLN A 101 -1.65 5.79 -4.12
N MET A 102 -2.08 6.86 -3.46
CA MET A 102 -3.03 6.79 -2.35
C MET A 102 -4.35 6.16 -2.77
N ALA A 103 -4.91 6.59 -3.92
CA ALA A 103 -6.16 6.08 -4.47
C ALA A 103 -6.20 4.55 -4.66
N ALA A 104 -5.05 3.93 -4.90
CA ALA A 104 -4.94 2.49 -5.06
C ALA A 104 -4.76 1.79 -3.72
N ALA A 105 -3.96 2.36 -2.80
CA ALA A 105 -3.83 1.86 -1.42
C ALA A 105 -5.15 1.89 -0.64
N MET A 106 -6.07 2.80 -0.98
CA MET A 106 -7.41 2.90 -0.38
C MET A 106 -8.38 1.81 -0.85
N LYS A 107 -8.04 1.01 -1.87
CA LYS A 107 -8.97 0.05 -2.49
C LYS A 107 -8.60 -1.37 -2.12
N SER A 108 -9.54 -2.06 -1.48
CA SER A 108 -9.48 -3.51 -1.33
C SER A 108 -9.85 -4.20 -2.64
N SER A 109 -9.18 -5.32 -2.94
CA SER A 109 -9.46 -6.20 -4.07
C SER A 109 -9.15 -7.65 -3.70
N ASP A 110 -9.58 -8.61 -4.52
CA ASP A 110 -9.30 -10.03 -4.28
C ASP A 110 -7.81 -10.38 -4.26
N ASN A 111 -6.99 -9.61 -4.98
CA ASN A 111 -5.54 -9.85 -5.03
C ASN A 111 -4.75 -8.96 -4.07
N SER A 112 -5.43 -8.00 -3.43
CA SER A 112 -4.87 -7.05 -2.48
C SER A 112 -5.95 -6.62 -1.50
N PRO A 113 -6.11 -7.32 -0.36
CA PRO A 113 -7.17 -7.00 0.58
C PRO A 113 -6.91 -5.72 1.38
N CYS A 114 -5.66 -5.28 1.49
CA CYS A 114 -5.23 -4.20 2.37
C CYS A 114 -5.70 -2.82 1.88
N THR A 115 -6.39 -2.10 2.77
CA THR A 115 -6.76 -0.69 2.64
C THR A 115 -5.92 0.22 3.54
N ASN A 116 -4.80 -0.28 4.08
CA ASN A 116 -3.96 0.52 4.96
C ASN A 116 -3.32 1.69 4.18
N HIS A 117 -3.70 2.91 4.52
CA HIS A 117 -3.25 4.12 3.82
C HIS A 117 -3.05 5.28 4.80
N LEU A 118 -2.36 6.33 4.35
CA LEU A 118 -2.15 7.52 5.17
C LEU A 118 -3.37 8.43 5.14
N ILE A 119 -3.74 8.95 6.31
CA ILE A 119 -4.79 9.96 6.48
C ILE A 119 -4.30 11.04 7.43
N GLU A 120 -4.86 12.24 7.32
CA GLU A 120 -4.74 13.22 8.41
C GLU A 120 -5.60 12.77 9.57
N CYS A 121 -5.12 12.98 10.79
CA CYS A 121 -5.92 12.70 11.97
C CYS A 121 -7.27 13.45 11.89
N PRO A 122 -8.41 12.75 11.97
CA PRO A 122 -9.73 13.40 11.90
C PRO A 122 -10.02 14.37 13.05
N LEU A 123 -9.26 14.30 14.15
CA LEU A 123 -9.31 15.25 15.27
C LEU A 123 -8.38 16.46 15.09
N GLN A 124 -7.87 16.66 13.87
CA GLN A 124 -7.17 17.88 13.42
C GLN A 124 -5.87 18.24 14.19
N CYS A 125 -5.14 17.25 14.71
CA CYS A 125 -3.84 17.48 15.38
C CYS A 125 -2.64 17.62 14.44
N SER A 126 -2.86 17.87 13.14
CA SER A 126 -1.83 17.98 12.09
C SER A 126 -0.91 16.76 11.91
N ILE A 127 -1.22 15.62 12.54
CA ILE A 127 -0.47 14.38 12.40
C ILE A 127 -1.09 13.55 11.26
N VAL A 128 -0.24 13.04 10.37
CA VAL A 128 -0.61 12.03 9.37
C VAL A 128 -0.36 10.64 9.95
N VAL A 129 -1.37 9.78 9.91
CA VAL A 129 -1.37 8.44 10.49
C VAL A 129 -1.76 7.39 9.47
N TRP A 130 -1.36 6.14 9.70
CA TRP A 130 -1.87 5.00 8.94
C TRP A 130 -3.26 4.61 9.46
N THR A 131 -4.20 4.25 8.58
CA THR A 131 -5.57 3.89 8.99
C THR A 131 -5.59 2.77 10.02
N TYR A 132 -4.77 1.73 9.85
CA TYR A 132 -4.71 0.61 10.79
C TYR A 132 -4.18 1.01 12.18
N THR A 133 -3.43 2.11 12.30
CA THR A 133 -2.89 2.59 13.59
C THR A 133 -3.67 3.76 14.18
N LEU A 134 -4.75 4.21 13.53
CA LEU A 134 -5.60 5.33 13.97
C LEU A 134 -6.16 5.13 15.38
N ALA A 135 -6.57 3.90 15.73
CA ALA A 135 -7.06 3.60 17.07
C ALA A 135 -5.99 3.79 18.16
N GLY A 136 -4.77 3.36 17.87
CA GLY A 136 -3.62 3.66 18.72
C GLY A 136 -3.40 5.16 18.83
N HIS A 137 -3.34 5.84 17.70
CA HIS A 137 -3.18 7.30 17.67
C HIS A 137 -4.16 8.02 18.61
N TYR A 138 -5.45 7.68 18.55
CA TYR A 138 -6.48 8.25 19.41
C TYR A 138 -6.25 7.97 20.90
N LYS A 139 -5.89 6.74 21.24
CA LYS A 139 -5.62 6.35 22.61
C LYS A 139 -4.41 7.08 23.19
N PHE A 140 -3.32 7.21 22.42
CA PHE A 140 -2.05 7.73 22.92
C PHE A 140 -1.92 9.25 22.82
N PHE A 141 -2.31 9.86 21.68
CA PHE A 141 -2.13 11.29 21.44
C PHE A 141 -3.34 12.10 21.88
N HIS A 142 -4.54 11.53 21.81
CA HIS A 142 -5.77 12.21 22.23
C HIS A 142 -6.31 11.73 23.59
N LYS A 143 -5.63 10.77 24.23
CA LYS A 143 -6.00 10.21 25.55
C LYS A 143 -7.45 9.72 25.59
N LEU A 144 -8.00 9.28 24.47
CA LEU A 144 -9.37 8.78 24.38
C LEU A 144 -9.47 7.42 25.06
N LYS A 145 -10.46 7.29 25.97
CA LYS A 145 -10.72 6.05 26.72
C LYS A 145 -11.40 4.96 25.86
N SER A 146 -12.16 5.36 24.82
CA SER A 146 -12.85 4.43 23.93
C SER A 146 -12.59 4.74 22.45
N VAL A 147 -12.68 3.68 21.63
CA VAL A 147 -12.47 3.69 20.17
C VAL A 147 -13.74 4.14 19.42
N THR A 148 -14.85 4.38 20.12
CA THR A 148 -16.16 4.74 19.54
C THR A 148 -16.16 6.03 18.73
N ASN A 149 -15.10 6.84 18.84
CA ASN A 149 -14.95 8.08 18.07
C ASN A 149 -14.24 7.89 16.72
N ILE A 150 -13.82 6.67 16.36
CA ILE A 150 -13.25 6.41 15.03
C ILE A 150 -14.37 6.44 13.97
N PRO A 151 -14.25 7.28 12.93
CA PRO A 151 -15.17 7.25 11.81
C PRO A 151 -15.24 5.85 11.19
N VAL A 152 -16.47 5.35 10.95
CA VAL A 152 -16.71 4.01 10.38
C VAL A 152 -15.93 3.76 9.10
N VAL A 153 -15.73 4.82 8.30
CA VAL A 153 -14.93 4.78 7.06
C VAL A 153 -13.46 4.38 7.23
N TYR A 154 -12.95 4.39 8.46
CA TYR A 154 -11.58 3.97 8.79
C TYR A 154 -11.54 2.67 9.61
N LEU A 155 -12.69 2.06 9.90
CA LEU A 155 -12.72 0.72 10.47
C LEU A 155 -12.34 -0.28 9.39
N VAL A 156 -11.49 -1.24 9.74
CA VAL A 156 -11.13 -2.34 8.84
C VAL A 156 -12.36 -3.24 8.71
N ALA A 157 -12.82 -3.47 7.49
CA ALA A 157 -13.98 -4.32 7.24
C ALA A 157 -13.69 -5.78 7.65
N GLU A 158 -14.70 -6.52 8.08
CA GLU A 158 -14.55 -7.91 8.53
C GLU A 158 -13.95 -8.81 7.43
N LEU A 159 -14.45 -8.70 6.20
CA LEU A 159 -13.89 -9.42 5.03
C LEU A 159 -12.42 -9.06 4.77
N GLU A 160 -12.04 -7.81 5.01
CA GLU A 160 -10.64 -7.38 4.87
C GLU A 160 -9.79 -7.98 5.99
N LEU A 161 -10.27 -8.00 7.23
CA LEU A 161 -9.59 -8.67 8.35
C LEU A 161 -9.38 -10.16 8.07
N GLU A 162 -10.41 -10.87 7.61
CA GLU A 162 -10.31 -12.29 7.26
C GLU A 162 -9.24 -12.54 6.18
N ARG A 163 -9.22 -11.71 5.13
CA ARG A 163 -8.24 -11.84 4.05
C ARG A 163 -6.84 -11.45 4.50
N MET A 164 -6.70 -10.44 5.36
CA MET A 164 -5.43 -10.04 5.94
C MET A 164 -4.91 -11.10 6.93
N GLN A 165 -5.78 -11.87 7.58
CA GLN A 165 -5.39 -13.02 8.40
C GLN A 165 -4.73 -14.10 7.54
N THR A 166 -5.22 -14.34 6.32
CA THR A 166 -4.54 -15.22 5.35
C THR A 166 -3.16 -14.68 4.98
N VAL A 167 -3.04 -13.37 4.69
CA VAL A 167 -1.74 -12.73 4.44
C VAL A 167 -0.78 -12.90 5.62
N TRP A 168 -1.28 -12.78 6.86
CA TRP A 168 -0.50 -13.02 8.06
C TRP A 168 -0.02 -14.46 8.18
N ASN A 169 -0.90 -15.43 7.95
CA ASN A 169 -0.57 -16.85 8.03
C ASN A 169 0.47 -17.23 6.95
N ASP A 170 0.34 -16.65 5.75
CA ASP A 170 1.22 -16.90 4.60
C ASP A 170 2.45 -15.97 4.56
N ARG A 171 2.68 -15.12 5.57
CA ARG A 171 3.70 -14.05 5.52
C ARG A 171 5.12 -14.54 5.25
N GLN A 172 5.40 -15.80 5.56
CA GLN A 172 6.70 -16.47 5.35
C GLN A 172 6.85 -17.09 3.96
N ILE A 173 5.75 -17.21 3.20
CA ILE A 173 5.75 -17.84 1.90
C ILE A 173 6.19 -16.81 0.85
N TYR A 174 7.44 -16.93 0.40
CA TYR A 174 7.94 -16.15 -0.73
C TYR A 174 7.33 -16.67 -2.04
N SER A 175 6.23 -16.06 -2.47
CA SER A 175 5.72 -16.24 -3.83
C SER A 175 6.62 -15.46 -4.79
N THR A 176 7.68 -16.10 -5.31
CA THR A 176 8.26 -15.66 -6.59
C THR A 176 7.10 -15.49 -7.57
N ALA A 177 6.98 -14.30 -8.16
CA ALA A 177 5.92 -13.87 -9.06
C ALA A 177 5.08 -15.03 -9.62
N ARG A 178 3.77 -15.06 -9.33
CA ARG A 178 2.84 -15.99 -10.00
C ARG A 178 3.18 -15.93 -11.49
N LYS A 179 3.75 -17.01 -12.03
CA LYS A 179 3.95 -17.14 -13.48
C LYS A 179 2.59 -16.82 -14.06
N MET A 180 2.47 -15.70 -14.79
CA MET A 180 1.24 -15.44 -15.54
C MET A 180 0.98 -16.73 -16.29
N LYS A 181 -0.16 -17.38 -16.02
CA LYS A 181 -0.59 -18.52 -16.84
C LYS A 181 -0.53 -17.95 -18.26
N LYS A 182 0.41 -18.42 -19.07
CA LYS A 182 0.45 -18.09 -20.50
C LYS A 182 -0.99 -18.28 -20.95
N LYS A 183 -1.63 -17.23 -21.47
CA LYS A 183 -2.92 -17.39 -22.14
C LYS A 183 -2.72 -18.59 -23.05
N LYS A 184 -3.46 -19.69 -22.82
CA LYS A 184 -3.50 -20.76 -23.80
C LYS A 184 -3.78 -20.05 -25.13
N PRO A 185 -3.02 -20.33 -26.20
CA PRO A 185 -3.41 -19.80 -27.50
C PRO A 185 -4.88 -20.15 -27.64
N GLN A 186 -5.72 -19.12 -27.75
CA GLN A 186 -7.13 -19.29 -28.01
C GLN A 186 -7.14 -20.17 -29.25
N ALA A 187 -7.65 -21.40 -29.11
CA ALA A 187 -7.78 -22.28 -30.25
C ALA A 187 -8.49 -21.44 -31.31
N ALA A 188 -7.84 -21.23 -32.45
CA ALA A 188 -8.48 -20.58 -33.57
C ALA A 188 -9.80 -21.34 -33.75
N LEU A 189 -10.91 -20.62 -33.62
CA LEU A 189 -12.22 -21.20 -33.92
C LEU A 189 -12.09 -21.78 -35.32
N ALA A 190 -12.14 -23.11 -35.40
CA ALA A 190 -12.19 -23.79 -36.68
C ALA A 190 -13.51 -23.36 -37.30
N ILE A 191 -13.44 -22.38 -38.20
CA ILE A 191 -14.55 -22.04 -39.07
C ILE A 191 -14.75 -23.28 -39.92
N SER A 192 -15.72 -24.12 -39.56
CA SER A 192 -16.18 -25.19 -40.43
C SER A 192 -16.60 -24.56 -41.77
N ASP A 193 -16.25 -25.20 -42.88
CA ASP A 193 -16.55 -24.78 -44.27
C ASP A 193 -18.05 -24.50 -44.57
N ALA A 194 -18.95 -24.64 -43.59
CA ALA A 194 -20.38 -24.35 -43.66
C ALA A 194 -20.73 -22.85 -43.84
N HIS A 195 -19.74 -21.95 -43.97
CA HIS A 195 -19.96 -20.51 -44.17
C HIS A 195 -19.30 -19.95 -45.44
N ARG A 196 -19.10 -20.77 -46.48
CA ARG A 196 -18.84 -20.22 -47.82
C ARG A 196 -20.16 -19.88 -48.52
N SER A 197 -20.54 -18.61 -48.48
CA SER A 197 -21.50 -18.06 -49.44
C SER A 197 -20.85 -18.03 -50.82
N LEU A 198 -21.11 -19.05 -51.64
CA LEU A 198 -20.80 -19.04 -53.07
C LEU A 198 -21.77 -18.06 -53.74
N MET A 199 -21.30 -16.83 -53.97
CA MET A 199 -21.96 -15.94 -54.91
C MET A 199 -21.61 -16.41 -56.33
N ALA A 200 -22.55 -17.11 -56.96
CA ALA A 200 -22.49 -17.49 -58.35
C ALA A 200 -23.26 -16.47 -59.21
N PHE A 201 -22.51 -15.81 -60.09
CA PHE A 201 -22.87 -15.17 -61.37
C PHE A 201 -23.94 -14.07 -61.44
N ARG A 202 -23.53 -12.91 -61.98
CA ARG A 202 -23.66 -12.66 -63.44
C ARG A 202 -22.55 -11.77 -63.94
#